data_AF-A0A3R9QR59-F1
#
_entry.id   AF-A0A3R9QR59-F1
#
_cell.length_a   1.000
_cell.length_b   1.000
_cell.length_c   1.000
_cell.angle_alpha   90.00
_cell.angle_beta   90.00
_cell.angle_gamma   90.00
#
_symmetry.space_group_name_H-M   'P 1'
#
loop_
_entity.id
_entity.type
_entity.pdbx_description
1 polymer ?
#
loop_
_entity_poly.entity_id
_entity_poly.type
_entity_poly.pdbx_seq_one_letter_code
_entity_poly.pdbx_strand_id
1 'polypeptide(L)'
;MQFTSPPEPPFTKEDAVTFATSGKGTMTEKFPEDIGTKEDYIEGYHVTRETNAKEISEEIYQVTFVEHWEKGDETGTYSFSFQVEKGSLMRDGEQGEALPYY
;
A
#
# COMPACT_ATOMS: atom_id res chain seq x y z
N MET A 1 11.40 43.83 0.66
CA MET A 1 12.01 42.49 0.75
C MET A 1 10.96 41.49 0.30
N GLN A 2 11.20 40.75 -0.78
CA GLN A 2 10.31 39.67 -1.22
C GLN A 2 10.84 38.38 -0.60
N PHE A 3 10.07 37.78 0.30
CA PHE A 3 10.32 36.43 0.78
C PHE A 3 9.70 35.48 -0.23
N THR A 4 10.47 35.01 -1.20
CA THR A 4 10.05 33.87 -2.02
C THR A 4 10.28 32.62 -1.18
N SER A 5 9.22 31.90 -0.82
CA SER A 5 9.37 30.58 -0.22
C SER A 5 10.21 29.69 -1.14
N PRO A 6 11.07 28.81 -0.58
CA PRO A 6 11.72 27.80 -1.38
C PRO A 6 10.67 26.96 -2.12
N PRO A 7 10.99 26.44 -3.32
CA PRO A 7 10.10 25.53 -4.03
C PRO A 7 9.76 24.34 -3.13
N GLU A 8 8.51 23.91 -3.14
CA GLU A 8 8.10 22.71 -2.42
C GLU A 8 8.88 21.49 -2.95
N PRO A 9 9.25 20.54 -2.07
CA PRO A 9 9.88 19.31 -2.52
C PRO A 9 8.91 18.53 -3.44
N PRO A 10 9.45 17.78 -4.42
CA PRO A 10 8.63 16.93 -5.27
C PRO A 10 7.97 15.83 -4.45
N PHE A 11 6.80 15.38 -4.88
CA PHE A 11 6.10 14.24 -4.31
C PHE A 11 6.78 12.94 -4.73
N THR A 12 7.19 12.13 -3.75
CA THR A 12 7.96 10.90 -4.01
C THR A 12 7.13 9.63 -3.88
N LYS A 13 7.68 8.50 -4.34
CA LYS A 13 7.09 7.18 -4.12
C LYS A 13 6.96 6.83 -2.63
N GLU A 14 7.92 7.26 -1.79
CA GLU A 14 7.85 7.05 -0.34
C GLU A 14 6.70 7.86 0.28
N ASP A 15 6.50 9.10 -0.18
CA ASP A 15 5.35 9.92 0.23
C ASP A 15 4.02 9.29 -0.18
N ALA A 16 3.96 8.70 -1.39
CA ALA A 16 2.77 8.01 -1.88
C ALA A 16 2.42 6.78 -1.04
N VAL A 17 3.40 5.97 -0.67
CA VAL A 17 3.18 4.82 0.23
C VAL A 17 2.71 5.29 1.60
N THR A 18 3.41 6.25 2.20
CA THR A 18 3.06 6.83 3.50
C THR A 18 1.62 7.36 3.49
N PHE A 19 1.23 8.05 2.42
CA PHE A 19 -0.12 8.57 2.27
C PHE A 19 -1.16 7.44 2.20
N ALA A 20 -0.90 6.39 1.41
CA ALA A 20 -1.79 5.25 1.26
C ALA A 20 -1.94 4.38 2.52
N THR A 21 -0.94 4.37 3.41
CA THR A 21 -0.92 3.58 4.65
C THR A 21 -1.33 4.39 5.89
N SER A 22 -1.43 5.71 5.80
CA SER A 22 -1.78 6.60 6.93
C SER A 22 -3.21 6.46 7.49
N GLY A 23 -4.09 5.75 6.77
CA GLY A 23 -5.49 5.55 7.16
C GLY A 23 -5.64 4.58 8.34
N LYS A 24 -6.06 5.09 9.50
CA LYS A 24 -6.40 4.21 10.65
C LYS A 24 -7.73 3.51 10.42
N GLY A 25 -7.81 2.23 10.78
CA GLY A 25 -8.99 1.40 10.63
C GLY A 25 -9.26 0.96 9.19
N THR A 26 -8.33 1.19 8.25
CA THR A 26 -8.43 0.71 6.87
C THR A 26 -7.74 -0.65 6.73
N MET A 27 -8.00 -1.33 5.62
CA MET A 27 -7.28 -2.55 5.26
C MET A 27 -5.76 -2.31 5.07
N THR A 28 -5.34 -1.08 4.73
CA THR A 28 -3.93 -0.73 4.50
C THR A 28 -3.12 -0.58 5.79
N GLU A 29 -3.76 -0.37 6.95
CA GLU A 29 -3.08 -0.30 8.26
C GLU A 29 -2.30 -1.60 8.57
N LYS A 30 -2.78 -2.74 8.06
CA LYS A 30 -2.11 -4.03 8.27
C LYS A 30 -0.91 -4.24 7.35
N PHE A 31 -0.61 -3.36 6.41
CA PHE A 31 0.52 -3.51 5.49
C PHE A 31 1.79 -2.81 6.03
N PRO A 32 2.96 -3.05 5.45
CA PRO A 32 4.15 -2.22 5.69
C PRO A 32 3.88 -0.73 5.40
N GLU A 33 4.36 0.17 6.27
CA GLU A 33 4.28 1.62 6.05
C GLU A 33 5.31 2.12 5.02
N ASP A 34 6.30 1.29 4.71
CA ASP A 34 7.35 1.50 3.72
C ASP A 34 7.25 0.44 2.60
N ILE A 35 7.92 0.71 1.48
CA ILE A 35 8.07 -0.31 0.41
C ILE A 35 8.82 -1.52 0.98
N GLY A 36 8.18 -2.69 0.89
CA GLY A 36 8.76 -3.92 1.40
C GLY A 36 7.70 -4.94 1.79
N THR A 37 8.14 -5.92 2.58
CA THR A 37 7.34 -7.07 2.96
C THR A 37 7.40 -7.26 4.48
N LYS A 38 6.30 -7.70 5.07
CA LYS A 38 6.27 -8.19 6.45
C LYS A 38 5.46 -9.47 6.54
N GLU A 39 5.73 -10.24 7.59
CA GLU A 39 5.08 -11.52 7.85
C GLU A 39 4.36 -11.45 9.19
N ASP A 40 3.16 -12.03 9.24
CA ASP A 40 2.30 -12.09 10.40
C ASP A 40 1.75 -13.52 10.57
N TYR A 41 1.60 -13.95 11.83
CA TYR A 41 0.92 -15.22 12.16
C TYR A 41 -0.39 -14.92 12.90
N ILE A 42 -1.52 -15.24 12.29
CA ILE A 42 -2.86 -14.87 12.80
C ILE A 42 -3.77 -16.09 12.71
N GLU A 43 -4.32 -16.54 13.83
CA GLU A 43 -5.27 -17.68 13.90
C GLU A 43 -4.81 -18.95 13.14
N GLY A 44 -3.50 -19.20 13.14
CA GLY A 44 -2.86 -20.33 12.46
C GLY A 44 -2.61 -20.13 10.97
N TYR A 45 -2.86 -18.93 10.42
CA TYR A 45 -2.44 -18.52 9.09
C TYR A 45 -1.05 -17.89 9.16
N HIS A 46 -0.19 -18.24 8.20
CA HIS A 46 1.00 -17.46 7.86
C HIS A 46 0.59 -16.47 6.77
N VAL A 47 0.71 -15.18 7.06
CA VAL A 47 0.31 -14.10 6.16
C VAL A 47 1.54 -13.26 5.81
N THR A 48 1.79 -13.09 4.53
CA THR A 48 2.86 -12.24 4.00
C THR A 48 2.24 -11.05 3.30
N ARG A 49 2.55 -9.85 3.78
CA ARG A 49 2.02 -8.58 3.24
C ARG A 49 3.15 -7.80 2.60
N GLU A 50 2.96 -7.46 1.34
CA GLU A 50 3.88 -6.66 0.54
C GLU A 50 3.24 -5.32 0.19
N THR A 51 4.04 -4.25 0.27
CA THR A 51 3.71 -2.93 -0.26
C THR A 51 4.74 -2.56 -1.31
N ASN A 52 4.25 -2.25 -2.50
CA ASN A 52 5.07 -1.84 -3.64
C ASN A 52 4.58 -0.50 -4.18
N ALA A 53 5.48 0.29 -4.77
CA ALA A 53 5.12 1.53 -5.43
C ALA A 53 5.89 1.68 -6.74
N LYS A 54 5.15 2.09 -7.78
CA LYS A 54 5.70 2.32 -9.11
C LYS A 54 5.22 3.67 -9.63
N GLU A 55 6.13 4.45 -10.21
CA GLU A 55 5.77 5.66 -10.95
C GLU A 55 5.05 5.31 -12.26
N ILE A 56 3.88 5.92 -12.49
CA ILE A 56 3.10 5.75 -13.72
C ILE A 56 3.02 7.05 -14.54
N SER A 57 3.27 8.20 -13.91
CA SER A 57 3.44 9.52 -14.52
C SER A 57 4.20 10.42 -13.54
N GLU A 58 4.67 11.59 -13.99
CA GLU A 58 5.36 12.58 -13.13
C GLU A 58 4.53 12.87 -11.87
N GLU A 59 5.12 12.56 -10.69
CA GLU A 59 4.48 12.72 -9.37
C GLU A 59 3.17 11.93 -9.19
N ILE A 60 2.94 10.89 -10.00
CA ILE A 60 1.80 9.96 -9.88
C ILE A 60 2.33 8.54 -9.75
N TYR A 61 1.94 7.89 -8.65
CA TYR A 61 2.40 6.56 -8.28
C TYR A 61 1.24 5.58 -8.17
N GLN A 62 1.45 4.37 -8.65
CA GLN A 62 0.60 3.23 -8.33
C GLN A 62 1.18 2.52 -7.11
N VAL A 63 0.48 2.58 -5.98
CA VAL A 63 0.80 1.82 -4.77
C VAL A 63 0.00 0.51 -4.81
N THR A 64 0.71 -0.61 -4.75
CA THR A 64 0.12 -1.95 -4.80
C THR A 64 0.35 -2.65 -3.47
N PHE A 65 -0.71 -3.22 -2.93
CA PHE A 65 -0.71 -4.03 -1.73
C PHE A 65 -1.00 -5.47 -2.12
N VAL A 66 -0.19 -6.40 -1.62
CA VAL A 66 -0.35 -7.84 -1.88
C VAL A 66 -0.32 -8.59 -0.57
N GLU A 67 -1.36 -9.37 -0.30
CA GLU A 67 -1.47 -10.26 0.84
C GLU A 67 -1.46 -11.69 0.32
N HIS A 68 -0.44 -12.45 0.68
CA HIS A 68 -0.39 -13.89 0.52
C HIS A 68 -0.71 -14.55 1.86
N TRP A 69 -1.48 -15.62 1.83
CA TRP A 69 -1.82 -16.34 3.06
C TRP A 69 -1.80 -17.83 2.83
N GLU A 70 -1.42 -18.57 3.87
CA GLU A 70 -1.44 -20.02 3.88
C GLU A 70 -1.82 -20.59 5.26
N LYS A 71 -2.50 -21.73 5.26
CA LYS A 71 -2.81 -22.53 6.45
C LYS A 71 -2.94 -23.99 6.06
N GLY A 72 -1.94 -24.80 6.39
CA GLY A 72 -1.89 -26.19 5.94
C GLY A 72 -1.77 -26.23 4.41
N ASP A 73 -2.74 -26.87 3.74
CA ASP A 73 -2.80 -26.95 2.28
C ASP A 73 -3.61 -25.81 1.64
N GLU A 74 -4.30 -24.99 2.44
CA GLU A 74 -5.07 -23.84 1.94
C GLU A 74 -4.15 -22.66 1.72
N THR A 75 -4.21 -22.06 0.52
CA THR A 75 -3.43 -20.86 0.18
C THR A 75 -4.28 -19.89 -0.64
N GLY A 76 -3.96 -18.61 -0.55
CA GLY A 76 -4.60 -17.59 -1.35
C GLY A 76 -3.77 -16.34 -1.49
N THR A 77 -4.25 -15.45 -2.34
CA THR A 77 -3.60 -14.16 -2.60
C THR A 77 -4.69 -13.13 -2.85
N TYR A 78 -4.58 -12.00 -2.17
CA TYR A 78 -5.40 -10.82 -2.39
C TYR A 78 -4.49 -9.66 -2.75
N SER A 79 -4.83 -8.92 -3.80
CA SER A 79 -4.08 -7.73 -4.18
C SER A 79 -5.02 -6.58 -4.52
N PHE A 80 -4.58 -5.36 -4.22
CA PHE A 80 -5.29 -4.15 -4.58
C PHE A 80 -4.33 -3.00 -4.80
N SER A 81 -4.73 -2.05 -5.63
CA SER A 81 -3.91 -0.92 -6.03
C SER A 81 -4.64 0.40 -5.84
N PHE A 82 -3.85 1.44 -5.55
CA PHE A 82 -4.28 2.83 -5.58
C PHE A 82 -3.37 3.62 -6.50
N GLN A 83 -3.97 4.51 -7.28
CA GLN A 83 -3.26 5.64 -7.88
C GLN A 83 -3.18 6.76 -6.83
N VAL A 84 -1.98 7.25 -6.59
CA VAL A 84 -1.69 8.25 -5.57
C VAL A 84 -0.92 9.40 -6.20
N GLU A 85 -1.43 10.60 -6.01
CA GLU A 85 -0.80 11.87 -6.36
C GLU A 85 -0.90 12.80 -5.12
N LYS A 86 -0.24 13.96 -5.17
CA LYS A 86 -0.21 14.88 -4.02
C LYS A 86 -1.63 15.27 -3.57
N GLY A 87 -2.06 14.73 -2.42
CA GLY A 87 -3.35 15.02 -1.79
C GLY A 87 -4.55 14.26 -2.36
N SER A 88 -4.34 13.28 -3.24
CA SER A 88 -5.41 12.49 -3.86
C SER A 88 -5.02 11.01 -3.93
N LEU A 89 -6.00 10.15 -3.63
CA LEU A 89 -5.87 8.70 -3.65
C LEU A 89 -7.13 8.11 -4.28
N MET A 90 -6.93 7.35 -5.34
CA MET A 90 -8.00 6.73 -6.12
C MET A 90 -7.77 5.22 -6.21
N ARG A 91 -8.82 4.43 -5.95
CA ARG A 91 -8.74 2.98 -6.11
C ARG A 91 -8.63 2.63 -7.60
N ASP A 92 -7.60 1.87 -7.94
CA ASP A 92 -7.30 1.49 -9.32
C ASP A 92 -7.81 0.07 -9.62
N GLY A 93 -7.61 -0.88 -8.71
CA GLY A 93 -8.11 -2.24 -8.88
C GLY A 93 -8.02 -3.11 -7.63
N GLU A 94 -8.68 -4.26 -7.70
CA GLU A 94 -8.56 -5.35 -6.73
C GLU A 94 -8.68 -6.70 -7.45
N GLN A 95 -7.94 -7.70 -6.97
CA GLN A 95 -7.93 -9.05 -7.52
C GLN A 95 -7.67 -10.08 -6.41
N GLY A 96 -8.11 -11.31 -6.67
CA GLY A 96 -7.85 -12.44 -5.78
C GLY A 96 -8.86 -12.60 -4.65
N GLU A 97 -8.48 -13.39 -3.65
CA GLU A 97 -9.37 -13.83 -2.57
C GLU A 97 -8.85 -13.32 -1.22
N ALA A 98 -9.64 -12.46 -0.59
CA ALA A 98 -9.36 -11.95 0.75
C ALA A 98 -9.37 -13.08 1.79
N LEU A 99 -8.59 -12.90 2.84
CA LEU A 99 -8.56 -13.82 3.98
C LEU A 99 -9.99 -14.08 4.54
N PRO A 100 -10.36 -15.33 4.84
CA PRO A 100 -11.72 -15.71 5.21
C PRO A 100 -12.18 -15.24 6.61
N TYR A 101 -11.30 -14.59 7.38
CA TYR A 101 -11.58 -14.12 8.76
C TYR A 101 -11.52 -12.59 8.91
N TYR A 102 -11.54 -11.84 7.79
CA TYR A 102 -11.69 -10.39 7.83
C TYR A 102 -13.10 -9.93 8.26
#